data_AF-A0A2Z6Q671-F1
#
_entry.id   AF-A0A2Z6Q671-F1
#
_cell.length_a   1.000
_cell.length_b   1.000
_cell.length_c   1.000
_cell.angle_alpha   90.00
_cell.angle_beta   90.00
_cell.angle_gamma   90.00
#
_symmetry.space_group_name_H-M   'P 1'
#
loop_
_entity.id
_entity.type
_entity.pdbx_description
1 polymer ?
#
loop_
_entity_poly.entity_id
_entity_poly.type
_entity_poly.pdbx_seq_one_letter_code
_entity_poly.pdbx_strand_id
1 'polypeptide(L)'
;MSTGWVILNEEEEVMLECSSSITDWPSSTHVELRAIFLASGKNKIRVWCKCNNYSIISSIIKLIDSKLLEIMLIKVKGHSEIKDNEEADKMAKNNTEKSICIKIKDVQQKDLTYDIYWDGIRIDRHIRKFMDNLCEATLDAV
;
A
#
# COMPACT_ATOMS: atom_id res chain seq x y z
N MET A 1 7.99 10.19 3.23
CA MET A 1 8.20 9.02 4.13
C MET A 1 9.24 8.14 3.47
N SER A 2 10.24 7.64 4.20
CA SER A 2 11.20 6.68 3.65
C SER A 2 10.75 5.25 3.95
N THR A 3 11.12 4.32 3.06
CA THR A 3 10.82 2.89 3.17
C THR A 3 12.10 2.11 2.84
N GLY A 4 12.34 1.01 3.57
CA GLY A 4 13.48 0.13 3.37
C GLY A 4 13.03 -1.33 3.32
N TRP A 5 13.66 -2.11 2.47
CA TRP A 5 13.34 -3.52 2.24
C TRP A 5 14.63 -4.30 2.07
N VAL A 6 14.65 -5.51 2.61
CA VAL A 6 15.73 -6.47 2.45
C VAL A 6 15.10 -7.80 2.02
N ILE A 7 15.70 -8.44 1.02
CA ILE A 7 15.35 -9.79 0.58
C ILE A 7 16.50 -10.69 0.98
N LEU A 8 16.17 -11.74 1.73
CA LEU A 8 17.12 -12.75 2.19
C LEU A 8 16.93 -14.05 1.40
N ASN A 9 18.00 -14.83 1.29
CA ASN A 9 17.92 -16.22 0.83
C ASN A 9 17.52 -17.15 1.99
N GLU A 10 17.49 -18.46 1.71
CA GLU A 10 17.20 -19.50 2.72
C GLU A 10 18.28 -19.60 3.82
N GLU A 11 19.47 -19.05 3.58
CA GLU A 11 20.60 -19.02 4.52
C GLU A 11 20.66 -17.71 5.33
N GLU A 12 19.60 -16.89 5.29
CA GLU A 12 19.50 -15.56 5.92
C GLU A 12 20.57 -14.55 5.46
N GLU A 13 21.14 -14.77 4.27
CA GLU A 13 22.04 -13.85 3.62
C GLU A 13 21.29 -12.85 2.76
N VAL A 14 21.74 -11.61 2.77
CA VAL A 14 21.11 -10.52 2.01
C VAL A 14 21.35 -10.68 0.52
N MET A 15 20.27 -10.95 -0.22
CA MET A 15 20.29 -11.02 -1.69
C MET A 15 20.09 -9.65 -2.34
N LEU A 16 19.19 -8.85 -1.77
CA LEU A 16 18.83 -7.54 -2.33
C LEU A 16 18.43 -6.58 -1.22
N GLU A 17 18.92 -5.35 -1.34
CA GLU A 17 18.56 -4.23 -0.47
C GLU A 17 17.98 -3.12 -1.32
N CYS A 18 16.92 -2.48 -0.81
CA CYS A 18 16.32 -1.33 -1.48
C CYS A 18 15.87 -0.32 -0.43
N SER A 19 16.22 0.94 -0.67
CA SER A 19 15.64 2.07 0.01
C SER A 19 14.94 2.96 -1.01
N SER A 20 13.83 3.56 -0.60
CA SER A 20 13.11 4.52 -1.43
C SER A 20 12.49 5.59 -0.58
N SER A 21 12.42 6.79 -1.15
CA SER A 21 11.63 7.89 -0.61
C SER A 21 10.30 7.97 -1.34
N ILE A 22 9.23 8.09 -0.57
CA ILE A 22 7.88 8.30 -1.07
C ILE A 22 7.47 9.72 -0.72
N THR A 23 7.23 10.53 -1.74
CA THR A 23 6.57 11.82 -1.63
C THR A 23 5.06 11.61 -1.70
N ASP A 24 4.29 12.40 -0.95
CA ASP A 24 2.81 12.43 -1.03
C ASP A 24 2.07 11.13 -0.65
N TRP A 25 2.61 10.33 0.26
CA TRP A 25 1.94 9.12 0.77
C TRP A 25 0.71 9.45 1.64
N PRO A 26 -0.51 8.99 1.29
CA PRO A 26 -1.72 9.38 2.02
C PRO A 26 -2.00 8.48 3.24
N SER A 27 -1.11 8.52 4.23
CA SER A 27 -1.27 8.01 5.62
C SER A 27 -1.62 6.51 5.82
N SER A 28 -1.81 6.12 7.10
CA SER A 28 -1.24 4.93 7.76
C SER A 28 -1.49 3.52 7.17
N THR A 29 -0.38 2.81 6.99
CA THR A 29 -0.12 1.42 6.56
C THR A 29 -1.04 0.31 7.11
N HIS A 30 -1.77 0.59 8.20
CA HIS A 30 -2.49 -0.44 8.94
C HIS A 30 -3.75 -0.95 8.21
N VAL A 31 -4.41 -0.10 7.43
CA VAL A 31 -5.61 -0.47 6.68
C VAL A 31 -5.26 -1.24 5.40
N GLU A 32 -4.10 -0.95 4.81
CA GLU A 32 -3.69 -1.43 3.49
C GLU A 32 -3.19 -2.88 3.54
N LEU A 33 -2.33 -3.21 4.51
CA LEU A 33 -1.91 -4.60 4.78
C LEU A 33 -3.08 -5.48 5.17
N ARG A 34 -4.04 -4.91 5.93
CA ARG A 34 -5.27 -5.62 6.30
C ARG A 34 -6.17 -5.87 5.09
N ALA A 35 -6.14 -5.00 4.08
CA ALA A 35 -6.86 -5.21 2.83
C ALA A 35 -6.23 -6.33 1.99
N ILE A 36 -4.91 -6.47 1.95
CA ILE A 36 -4.23 -7.63 1.34
C ILE A 36 -4.74 -8.92 2.01
N PHE A 37 -4.78 -8.93 3.33
CA PHE A 37 -5.30 -10.07 4.10
C PHE A 37 -6.78 -10.36 3.83
N LEU A 38 -7.63 -9.31 3.77
CA LEU A 38 -9.08 -9.42 3.63
C LEU A 38 -9.57 -9.62 2.19
N ALA A 39 -8.78 -9.26 1.17
CA ALA A 39 -9.13 -9.43 -0.23
C ALA A 39 -9.26 -10.91 -0.64
N SER A 40 -8.69 -11.82 0.15
CA SER A 40 -8.91 -13.26 0.06
C SER A 40 -10.32 -13.72 0.50
N GLY A 41 -11.12 -12.84 1.12
CA GLY A 41 -12.42 -13.15 1.73
C GLY A 41 -13.67 -12.80 0.90
N LYS A 42 -14.86 -13.23 1.39
CA LYS A 42 -16.16 -13.24 0.68
C LYS A 42 -16.89 -11.89 0.51
N ASN A 43 -16.38 -10.76 1.04
CA ASN A 43 -17.12 -9.48 1.07
C ASN A 43 -16.29 -8.29 0.53
N LYS A 44 -15.81 -8.46 -0.70
CA LYS A 44 -14.73 -7.66 -1.29
C LYS A 44 -15.08 -6.18 -1.49
N ILE A 45 -16.22 -5.86 -2.11
CA ILE A 45 -16.56 -4.48 -2.51
C ILE A 45 -16.61 -3.52 -1.31
N ARG A 46 -17.25 -3.91 -0.21
CA ARG A 46 -17.37 -3.06 0.98
C ARG A 46 -16.03 -2.79 1.65
N VAL A 47 -15.10 -3.75 1.60
CA VAL A 47 -13.73 -3.57 2.09
C VAL A 47 -13.02 -2.56 1.19
N TRP A 48 -13.10 -2.75 -0.12
CA TRP A 48 -12.46 -1.87 -1.10
C TRP A 48 -12.91 -0.42 -1.03
N CYS A 49 -14.22 -0.15 -0.90
CA CYS A 49 -14.74 1.21 -0.75
C CYS A 49 -14.29 1.91 0.54
N LYS A 50 -13.73 1.18 1.51
CA LYS A 50 -13.19 1.73 2.76
C LYS A 50 -11.67 1.82 2.76
N CYS A 51 -11.00 1.20 1.80
CA CYS A 51 -9.55 1.20 1.70
C CYS A 51 -9.06 2.50 1.08
N ASN A 52 -7.95 3.00 1.62
CA ASN A 52 -7.15 3.98 0.90
C ASN A 52 -6.19 3.23 -0.04
N ASN A 53 -5.81 3.88 -1.14
CA ASN A 53 -4.83 3.36 -2.08
C ASN A 53 -5.17 1.94 -2.59
N TYR A 54 -6.46 1.66 -2.84
CA TYR A 54 -6.89 0.33 -3.28
C TYR A 54 -6.30 -0.04 -4.64
N SER A 55 -5.98 0.94 -5.48
CA SER A 55 -5.32 0.71 -6.78
C SER A 55 -3.96 0.01 -6.62
N ILE A 56 -3.18 0.40 -5.60
CA ILE A 56 -1.89 -0.18 -5.25
C ILE A 56 -2.08 -1.61 -4.75
N ILE A 57 -3.01 -1.79 -3.82
CA ILE A 57 -3.30 -3.10 -3.19
C ILE A 57 -3.82 -4.09 -4.25
N SER A 58 -4.68 -3.64 -5.16
CA SER A 58 -5.17 -4.42 -6.31
C SER A 58 -4.02 -4.87 -7.20
N SER A 59 -3.08 -3.99 -7.49
CA SER A 59 -1.87 -4.30 -8.27
C SER A 59 -1.00 -5.35 -7.57
N ILE A 60 -0.83 -5.25 -6.25
CA ILE A 60 -0.12 -6.24 -5.44
C ILE A 60 -0.81 -7.60 -5.52
N ILE A 61 -2.12 -7.68 -5.28
CA ILE A 61 -2.88 -8.95 -5.33
C ILE A 61 -2.78 -9.58 -6.71
N LYS A 62 -2.94 -8.79 -7.79
CA LYS A 62 -2.79 -9.31 -9.15
C LYS A 62 -1.40 -9.88 -9.39
N LEU A 63 -0.35 -9.26 -8.88
CA LEU A 63 1.01 -9.79 -8.98
C LEU A 63 1.14 -11.13 -8.25
N ILE A 64 0.65 -11.22 -7.01
CA ILE A 64 0.62 -12.45 -6.20
C ILE A 64 -0.07 -13.57 -6.98
N ASP A 65 -1.31 -13.32 -7.45
CA ASP A 65 -2.12 -14.30 -8.17
C ASP A 65 -1.45 -14.71 -9.49
N SER A 66 -0.94 -13.75 -10.26
CA SER A 66 -0.33 -14.01 -11.58
C SER A 66 1.00 -14.78 -11.50
N LYS A 67 1.68 -14.68 -10.36
CA LYS A 67 2.95 -15.36 -10.09
C LYS A 67 2.79 -16.58 -9.19
N LEU A 68 1.55 -16.91 -8.78
CA LEU A 68 1.23 -18.00 -7.87
C LEU A 68 2.08 -17.97 -6.60
N LEU A 69 2.28 -16.77 -6.04
CA LEU A 69 3.10 -16.59 -4.84
C LEU A 69 2.28 -16.98 -3.61
N GLU A 70 2.84 -17.85 -2.78
CA GLU A 70 2.36 -18.08 -1.43
C GLU A 70 3.00 -17.05 -0.49
N ILE A 71 2.18 -16.23 0.18
CA ILE A 71 2.67 -15.15 1.04
C ILE A 71 2.17 -15.35 2.45
N MET A 72 3.11 -15.34 3.40
CA MET A 72 2.84 -15.24 4.82
C MET A 72 3.27 -13.86 5.34
N LEU A 73 2.31 -13.08 5.83
CA LEU A 73 2.59 -11.76 6.42
C LEU A 73 2.64 -11.89 7.95
N ILE A 74 3.81 -11.58 8.53
CA ILE A 74 4.02 -11.60 9.98
C ILE A 74 4.24 -10.17 10.45
N LYS A 75 3.39 -9.70 11.38
CA LYS A 75 3.59 -8.41 12.03
C LYS A 75 4.57 -8.57 13.18
N VAL A 76 5.71 -7.91 13.09
CA VAL A 76 6.69 -7.80 14.17
C VAL A 76 6.61 -6.43 14.86
N LYS A 77 7.14 -6.34 16.07
CA LYS A 77 7.24 -5.07 16.81
C LYS A 77 8.51 -4.36 16.34
N GLY A 78 8.45 -3.04 16.10
CA GLY A 78 9.66 -2.28 15.82
C GLY A 78 10.61 -2.30 17.02
N HIS A 79 11.91 -2.29 16.75
CA HIS A 79 12.97 -2.36 17.77
C HIS A 79 12.88 -3.61 18.65
N SER A 80 12.51 -4.76 18.06
CA SER A 80 12.42 -6.04 18.77
C SER A 80 13.66 -6.91 18.63
N GLU A 81 14.79 -6.34 18.18
CA GLU A 81 16.07 -7.05 17.99
C GLU A 81 15.99 -8.21 16.97
N ILE A 82 14.94 -8.22 16.13
CA ILE A 82 14.86 -9.14 15.00
C ILE A 82 15.77 -8.59 13.91
N LYS A 83 16.90 -9.25 13.70
CA LYS A 83 17.98 -8.87 12.78
C LYS A 83 17.46 -8.33 11.45
N ASP A 84 16.55 -9.05 10.81
CA ASP A 84 16.05 -8.72 9.46
C ASP A 84 15.18 -7.46 9.47
N ASN A 85 14.38 -7.28 10.53
CA ASN A 85 13.58 -6.07 10.70
C ASN A 85 14.46 -4.86 11.01
N GLU A 86 15.51 -5.02 11.82
CA GLU A 86 16.46 -3.95 12.10
C GLU A 86 17.23 -3.54 10.84
N GLU A 87 17.60 -4.49 9.97
CA GLU A 87 18.26 -4.16 8.70
C GLU A 87 17.31 -3.42 7.76
N ALA A 88 16.05 -3.84 7.66
CA ALA A 88 15.03 -3.09 6.92
C ALA A 88 14.79 -1.67 7.47
N ASP A 89 14.74 -1.52 8.80
CA ASP A 89 14.60 -0.22 9.47
C ASP A 89 15.83 0.68 9.25
N LYS A 90 17.03 0.11 9.28
CA LYS A 90 18.28 0.80 8.95
C LYS A 90 18.29 1.25 7.49
N MET A 91 17.82 0.41 6.57
CA MET A 91 17.67 0.77 5.15
C MET A 91 16.67 1.91 4.95
N ALA A 92 15.56 1.92 5.69
CA ALA A 92 14.60 3.01 5.64
C ALA A 92 15.19 4.34 6.17
N LYS A 93 16.13 4.28 7.12
CA LYS A 93 16.83 5.47 7.66
C LYS A 93 17.92 5.98 6.72
N ASN A 94 18.56 5.09 5.96
CA ASN A 94 19.60 5.42 5.00
C ASN A 94 18.97 6.06 3.74
N ASN A 95 18.57 7.33 3.91
CA ASN A 95 17.92 8.15 2.90
C ASN A 95 18.92 8.50 1.79
N THR A 96 19.08 7.59 0.82
CA THR A 96 19.84 7.91 -0.40
C THR A 96 18.96 8.85 -1.22
N GLU A 97 19.48 10.01 -1.63
CA GLU A 97 18.79 11.04 -2.45
C GLU A 97 18.22 10.50 -3.78
N LYS A 98 18.48 9.23 -4.10
CA LYS A 98 17.93 8.47 -5.20
C LYS A 98 16.45 8.15 -4.95
N SER A 99 15.59 9.11 -5.26
CA SER A 99 14.16 8.88 -5.38
C SER A 99 13.87 7.95 -6.56
N ILE A 100 13.62 6.67 -6.29
CA ILE A 100 13.00 5.79 -7.29
C ILE A 100 11.50 6.08 -7.24
N CYS A 101 11.03 6.90 -8.19
CA CYS A 101 9.60 7.13 -8.39
C CYS A 101 8.98 5.89 -9.06
N ILE A 102 8.25 5.09 -8.28
CA ILE A 102 7.50 3.95 -8.81
C ILE A 102 6.20 4.49 -9.41
N LYS A 103 6.13 4.57 -10.74
CA LYS A 103 4.88 4.82 -11.45
C LYS A 103 4.07 3.53 -11.51
N ILE A 104 3.08 3.40 -10.65
CA ILE A 104 2.12 2.29 -10.69
C ILE A 104 1.20 2.52 -11.89
N LYS A 105 1.22 1.59 -12.86
CA LYS A 105 0.24 1.63 -13.95
C LYS A 105 -1.12 1.25 -13.37
N ASP A 106 -2.12 2.08 -13.58
CA ASP A 106 -3.48 1.81 -13.16
C ASP A 106 -3.95 0.47 -13.74
N VAL A 107 -4.19 -0.49 -12.86
CA VAL A 107 -4.79 -1.76 -13.24
C VAL A 107 -6.22 -1.77 -12.73
N GLN A 108 -7.18 -1.87 -13.66
CA GLN A 108 -8.58 -2.10 -13.31
C GLN A 108 -8.70 -3.37 -12.48
N GLN A 109 -9.40 -3.24 -11.36
CA GLN A 109 -9.55 -4.32 -10.42
C GLN A 109 -10.66 -5.29 -10.86
N LYS A 110 -10.41 -6.59 -10.74
CA LYS A 110 -11.36 -7.64 -11.15
C LYS A 110 -12.67 -7.64 -10.34
N ASP A 111 -12.60 -7.20 -9.09
CA ASP A 111 -13.73 -7.24 -8.14
C ASP A 111 -14.52 -5.92 -8.05
N LEU A 112 -14.00 -4.83 -8.61
CA LEU A 112 -14.70 -3.54 -8.71
C LEU A 112 -15.18 -3.39 -10.15
N THR A 113 -16.50 -3.37 -10.33
CA THR A 113 -17.11 -3.26 -11.65
C THR A 113 -16.82 -1.90 -12.32
N TYR A 114 -16.51 -0.88 -11.51
CA TYR A 114 -16.24 0.49 -11.96
C TYR A 114 -15.21 1.17 -11.06
N ASP A 115 -14.30 1.94 -11.66
CA ASP A 115 -13.44 2.89 -10.96
C ASP A 115 -14.19 4.22 -10.77
N ILE A 116 -14.01 4.88 -9.62
CA ILE A 116 -14.70 6.13 -9.30
C ILE A 116 -13.76 7.32 -9.53
N TYR A 117 -14.25 8.35 -10.21
CA TYR A 117 -13.51 9.57 -10.54
C TYR A 117 -14.26 10.81 -10.08
N TRP A 118 -13.52 11.85 -9.69
CA TRP A 118 -14.01 13.20 -9.44
C TRP A 118 -13.10 14.20 -10.14
N ASP A 119 -13.67 15.09 -10.95
CA ASP A 119 -12.93 16.07 -11.75
C ASP A 119 -11.78 15.45 -12.59
N GLY A 120 -12.04 14.28 -13.18
CA GLY A 120 -11.04 13.52 -13.95
C GLY A 120 -9.96 12.83 -13.11
N ILE A 121 -9.93 13.04 -11.79
CA ILE A 121 -8.98 12.40 -10.86
C ILE A 121 -9.64 11.18 -10.22
N ARG A 122 -8.92 10.05 -10.20
CA ARG A 122 -9.40 8.82 -9.54
C ARG A 122 -9.54 9.04 -8.04
N ILE A 123 -10.67 8.64 -7.48
CA ILE A 123 -10.87 8.61 -6.04
C ILE A 123 -10.25 7.31 -5.51
N ASP A 124 -9.00 7.38 -5.05
CA ASP A 124 -8.27 6.24 -4.49
C ASP A 124 -8.21 6.30 -2.95
N ARG A 125 -9.36 6.56 -2.34
CA ARG A 125 -9.52 6.66 -0.87
C ARG A 125 -10.89 6.21 -0.42
N HIS A 126 -11.05 6.08 0.91
CA HIS A 126 -12.32 5.74 1.52
C HIS A 126 -13.46 6.64 0.98
N ILE A 127 -14.40 6.04 0.24
CA ILE A 127 -15.38 6.80 -0.55
C ILE A 127 -16.31 7.66 0.31
N ARG A 128 -16.80 7.14 1.45
CA ARG A 128 -17.67 7.92 2.33
C ARG A 128 -16.97 9.15 2.89
N LYS A 129 -15.77 9.00 3.46
CA LYS A 129 -14.95 10.11 3.94
C LYS A 129 -14.67 11.13 2.83
N PHE A 130 -14.43 10.67 1.60
CA PHE A 130 -14.29 11.58 0.47
C PHE A 130 -15.56 12.41 0.24
N MET A 131 -16.73 11.76 0.24
CA MET A 131 -18.02 12.46 0.09
C MET A 131 -18.31 13.41 1.26
N ASP A 132 -18.06 12.97 2.49
CA ASP A 132 -18.25 13.78 3.71
C ASP A 132 -17.40 15.06 3.63
N ASN A 133 -16.12 14.93 3.30
CA ASN A 133 -15.21 16.07 3.13
C ASN A 133 -15.64 17.02 1.99
N LEU A 134 -16.19 16.48 0.91
CA LEU A 134 -16.68 17.29 -0.20
C LEU A 134 -17.89 18.13 0.24
N CYS A 135 -18.83 17.52 0.97
CA CYS A 135 -19.99 18.22 1.51
C CYS A 135 -19.59 19.31 2.50
N GLU A 136 -18.66 19.05 3.41
CA GLU A 136 -18.12 20.05 4.35
C GLU A 136 -17.50 21.24 3.60
N ALA A 137 -16.61 20.96 2.64
CA ALA A 137 -15.95 22.01 1.85
C ALA A 137 -16.95 22.89 1.05
N THR A 138 -18.07 22.32 0.60
CA THR A 138 -19.12 23.10 -0.10
C THR A 138 -19.96 23.96 0.84
N LEU A 139 -20.08 23.61 2.12
CA LEU A 139 -20.80 24.40 3.12
C LEU A 139 -19.98 25.59 3.61
N ASP A 140 -18.65 25.43 3.72
CA ASP A 140 -17.74 26.51 4.13
C ASP A 140 -17.47 27.55 3.03
N ALA A 141 -17.86 27.26 1.78
CA ALA A 141 -17.67 28.14 0.62
C ALA A 141 -18.83 29.13 0.37
N VAL A 142 -19.83 29.17 1.26
CA VAL A 142 -21.02 30.05 1.21
C VAL A 142 -20.95 31.10 2.31
#